data_AF-J0JRY3-F1
#
_entry.id   AF-J0JRY3-F1
#
_cell.length_a   1.000
_cell.length_b   1.000
_cell.length_c   1.000
_cell.angle_alpha   90.00
_cell.angle_beta   90.00
_cell.angle_gamma   90.00
#
_symmetry.space_group_name_H-M   'P 1'
#
loop_
_entity.id
_entity.type
_entity.pdbx_description
1 polymer ?
#
loop_
_entity_poly.entity_id
_entity_poly.type
_entity_poly.pdbx_seq_one_letter_code
_entity_poly.pdbx_strand_id
1 'polypeptide(L)'
;MNSLKIENPALWLFDYLDRKRRYNFDFTLKNLAFAKTKESLPRHLNDKDLKSFLKTLLDYKPATSFEKRNKCILLIVILGGLRKCEVLNIELKHIQVEEQNYSILIQGKGRKERKAYIKKSLLEPSLNAWLSDEYRLKYFNRAYLFKKDK
;
A
#
# COMPACT_ATOMS: atom_id res chain seq x y z
N MET A 1 -32.99 -0.45 15.09
CA MET A 1 -32.22 -1.58 15.66
C MET A 1 -30.87 -1.62 14.98
N ASN A 2 -29.80 -1.38 15.75
CA ASN A 2 -28.47 -1.06 15.24
C ASN A 2 -27.85 -2.20 14.42
N SER A 3 -27.46 -1.89 13.19
CA SER A 3 -26.68 -2.76 12.33
C SER A 3 -25.26 -2.91 12.89
N LEU A 4 -25.03 -3.97 13.67
CA LEU A 4 -23.68 -4.41 14.01
C LEU A 4 -22.99 -4.79 12.69
N LYS A 5 -21.97 -4.01 12.30
CA LYS A 5 -21.01 -4.40 11.27
C LYS A 5 -20.23 -5.59 11.81
N ILE A 6 -20.65 -6.79 11.43
CA ILE A 6 -19.96 -8.03 11.80
C ILE A 6 -18.77 -8.19 10.85
N GLU A 7 -17.55 -7.99 11.35
CA GLU A 7 -16.29 -8.05 10.60
C GLU A 7 -15.78 -9.49 10.33
N ASN A 8 -16.55 -10.52 10.68
CA ASN A 8 -16.09 -11.90 10.63
C ASN A 8 -16.85 -12.73 9.55
N PRO A 9 -16.17 -13.17 8.47
CA PRO A 9 -16.80 -13.95 7.41
C PRO A 9 -17.33 -15.32 7.88
N ALA A 10 -16.79 -15.89 8.96
CA ALA A 10 -17.31 -17.13 9.54
C ALA A 10 -18.71 -16.91 10.12
N LEU A 11 -18.93 -15.79 10.82
CA LEU A 11 -20.26 -15.45 11.34
C LEU A 11 -21.28 -15.23 10.22
N TRP A 12 -20.85 -14.73 9.06
CA TRP A 12 -21.72 -14.61 7.89
C TRP A 12 -22.15 -15.97 7.32
N LEU A 13 -21.24 -16.95 7.26
CA LEU A 13 -21.58 -18.30 6.81
C LEU A 13 -22.61 -18.96 7.74
N PHE A 14 -22.41 -18.87 9.05
CA PHE A 14 -23.34 -19.46 10.00
C PHE A 14 -24.70 -18.73 10.02
N ASP A 15 -24.72 -17.40 9.98
CA ASP A 15 -25.96 -16.62 9.86
C ASP A 15 -26.71 -16.95 8.54
N TYR A 16 -25.97 -17.18 7.46
CA TYR A 16 -26.53 -17.64 6.18
C TYR A 16 -27.13 -19.06 6.26
N LEU A 17 -26.44 -20.01 6.91
CA LEU A 17 -26.92 -21.38 7.07
C LEU A 17 -28.15 -21.46 7.99
N ASP A 18 -28.17 -20.66 9.06
CA ASP A 18 -29.28 -20.59 10.01
C ASP A 18 -30.54 -19.98 9.33
N ARG A 19 -30.41 -18.77 8.78
CA ARG A 19 -31.56 -18.06 8.19
C ARG A 19 -32.06 -18.64 6.86
N LYS A 20 -31.15 -19.13 6.02
CA LYS A 20 -31.47 -19.48 4.62
C LYS A 20 -31.59 -20.99 4.38
N ARG A 21 -31.01 -21.82 5.25
CA ARG A 21 -31.06 -23.30 5.14
C ARG A 21 -31.76 -23.98 6.32
N ARG A 22 -32.22 -23.24 7.34
CA ARG A 22 -32.94 -23.74 8.52
C ARG A 22 -32.18 -24.82 9.30
N TYR A 23 -30.85 -24.71 9.36
CA TYR A 23 -30.07 -25.53 10.26
C TYR A 23 -30.13 -24.93 11.66
N ASN A 24 -30.81 -25.61 12.59
CA ASN A 24 -30.82 -25.20 13.99
C ASN A 24 -29.48 -25.60 14.64
N PHE A 25 -28.56 -24.64 14.75
CA PHE A 25 -27.36 -24.82 15.55
C PHE A 25 -27.71 -24.51 17.01
N ASP A 26 -27.68 -25.52 17.87
CA ASP A 26 -28.06 -25.44 19.31
C ASP A 26 -27.05 -24.65 20.19
N PHE A 27 -26.22 -23.80 19.58
CA PHE A 27 -25.22 -23.01 20.30
C PHE A 27 -25.18 -21.56 19.82
N THR A 28 -25.14 -20.64 20.78
CA THR A 28 -24.97 -19.21 20.49
C THR A 28 -23.52 -18.89 20.15
N LEU A 29 -23.25 -18.52 18.89
CA LEU A 29 -21.95 -17.99 18.41
C LEU A 29 -21.49 -16.69 19.10
N LYS A 30 -22.30 -16.12 20.00
CA LYS A 30 -22.04 -14.85 20.70
C LYS A 30 -20.73 -14.84 21.50
N ASN A 31 -20.20 -16.00 21.86
CA ASN A 31 -18.95 -16.14 22.61
C ASN A 31 -17.76 -16.66 21.79
N LEU A 32 -17.92 -16.84 20.46
CA LEU A 32 -16.79 -17.05 19.54
C LEU A 32 -16.11 -15.72 19.20
N ALA A 33 -15.90 -14.89 20.22
CA ALA A 33 -14.77 -13.98 20.21
C ALA A 33 -13.55 -14.89 20.25
N PHE A 34 -13.05 -15.29 19.08
CA PHE A 34 -11.72 -15.87 18.95
C PHE A 34 -10.82 -15.03 19.84
N ALA A 35 -10.34 -15.65 20.92
CA ALA A 35 -9.66 -14.98 22.00
C ALA A 35 -8.70 -13.98 21.37
N LYS A 36 -8.85 -12.68 21.68
CA LYS A 36 -7.96 -11.64 21.16
C LYS A 36 -6.53 -12.10 21.43
N THR A 37 -5.92 -12.71 20.43
CA THR A 37 -4.53 -13.15 20.48
C THR A 37 -3.79 -11.86 20.75
N LYS A 38 -3.14 -11.78 21.92
CA LYS A 38 -2.31 -10.66 22.40
C LYS A 38 -1.97 -9.76 21.21
N GLU A 39 -2.63 -8.61 21.10
CA GLU A 39 -2.35 -7.64 20.05
C GLU A 39 -0.94 -7.11 20.33
N SER A 40 0.08 -7.88 19.93
CA SER A 40 1.43 -7.38 19.88
C SER A 40 1.40 -6.28 18.83
N LEU A 41 1.88 -5.10 19.23
CA LEU A 41 2.10 -4.04 18.27
C LEU A 41 2.89 -4.64 17.09
N PRO A 42 2.45 -4.40 15.84
CA PRO A 42 3.21 -4.83 14.69
C PRO A 42 4.65 -4.37 14.88
N ARG A 43 5.61 -5.28 14.63
CA ARG A 43 7.02 -4.98 14.75
C ARG A 43 7.31 -3.77 13.86
N HIS A 44 7.57 -2.62 14.49
CA HIS A 44 7.80 -1.35 13.81
C HIS A 44 9.25 -0.93 14.01
N LEU A 45 9.79 -0.21 13.03
CA LEU A 45 11.05 0.48 13.19
C LEU A 45 10.84 1.64 14.16
N ASN A 46 11.76 1.82 15.11
CA ASN A 46 11.76 3.04 15.91
C ASN A 46 12.18 4.23 15.03
N ASP A 47 11.96 5.45 15.52
CA ASP A 47 12.24 6.67 14.76
C ASP A 47 13.71 6.80 14.34
N LYS A 48 14.64 6.32 15.17
CA LYS A 48 16.08 6.40 14.91
C LYS A 48 16.47 5.47 13.75
N ASP A 49 15.98 4.24 13.79
CA ASP A 49 16.24 3.22 12.77
C ASP A 49 15.59 3.63 11.44
N LEU A 50 14.38 4.18 11.48
CA LEU A 50 13.71 4.71 10.30
C LEU A 50 14.49 5.86 9.66
N LYS A 51 14.96 6.83 10.46
CA LYS A 51 15.79 7.95 9.96
C LYS A 51 17.11 7.46 9.38
N SER A 52 17.79 6.52 10.04
CA SER A 52 19.03 5.93 9.54
C SER A 52 18.80 5.19 8.24
N PHE A 53 17.73 4.37 8.17
CA PHE A 53 17.38 3.62 6.98
C PHE A 53 17.06 4.55 5.81
N LEU A 54 16.28 5.61 6.05
CA LEU A 54 15.97 6.62 5.03
C LEU A 54 17.25 7.31 4.53
N LYS A 55 18.17 7.68 5.42
CA LYS A 55 19.46 8.27 5.03
C LYS A 55 20.27 7.30 4.15
N THR A 56 20.45 6.06 4.60
CA THR A 56 21.14 5.02 3.82
C THR A 56 20.48 4.81 2.45
N LEU A 57 19.15 4.80 2.40
CA LEU A 57 18.40 4.63 1.15
C LEU A 57 18.60 5.82 0.20
N LEU A 58 18.61 7.05 0.71
CA LEU A 58 18.87 8.25 -0.08
C LEU A 58 20.29 8.23 -0.67
N ASP A 59 21.28 7.86 0.13
CA ASP A 59 22.70 7.80 -0.26
C ASP A 59 23.05 6.59 -1.16
N TYR A 60 22.23 5.54 -1.12
CA TYR A 60 22.45 4.31 -1.89
C TYR A 60 22.47 4.57 -3.40
N LYS A 61 23.52 4.10 -4.10
CA LYS A 61 23.67 4.24 -5.55
C LYS A 61 23.26 2.94 -6.25
N PRO A 62 22.08 2.89 -6.89
CA PRO A 62 21.61 1.68 -7.57
C PRO A 62 22.43 1.41 -8.85
N ALA A 63 22.92 0.19 -9.01
CA ALA A 63 23.68 -0.26 -10.18
C ALA A 63 22.78 -0.86 -11.27
N THR A 64 21.71 -1.55 -10.86
CA THR A 64 20.81 -2.24 -11.81
C THR A 64 19.48 -1.51 -11.98
N SER A 65 18.79 -1.75 -13.11
CA SER A 65 17.42 -1.24 -13.34
C SER A 65 16.45 -1.66 -12.23
N PHE A 66 16.60 -2.88 -11.71
CA PHE A 66 15.77 -3.37 -10.62
C PHE A 66 16.08 -2.65 -9.29
N GLU A 67 17.34 -2.31 -9.02
CA GLU A 67 17.69 -1.52 -7.85
C GLU A 67 17.14 -0.09 -7.95
N LYS A 68 17.22 0.56 -9.12
CA LYS A 68 16.60 1.88 -9.35
C LYS A 68 15.10 1.83 -9.06
N ARG A 69 14.42 0.82 -9.61
CA ARG A 69 12.99 0.57 -9.36
C ARG A 69 12.71 0.39 -7.87
N ASN A 70 13.45 -0.50 -7.20
CA ASN A 70 13.22 -0.86 -5.81
C ASN A 70 13.49 0.34 -4.88
N LYS A 71 14.55 1.11 -5.13
CA LYS A 71 14.84 2.36 -4.40
C LYS A 71 13.67 3.34 -4.54
N CYS A 72 13.15 3.55 -5.75
CA CYS A 72 12.00 4.42 -5.99
C CYS A 72 10.74 3.94 -5.25
N ILE A 73 10.42 2.64 -5.31
CA ILE A 73 9.27 2.06 -4.59
C ILE A 73 9.41 2.28 -3.08
N LEU A 74 10.57 1.98 -2.50
CA LEU A 74 10.82 2.11 -1.06
C LEU A 74 10.67 3.57 -0.61
N LEU A 75 11.21 4.53 -1.37
CA LEU A 75 11.04 5.96 -1.06
C LEU A 75 9.57 6.37 -1.09
N ILE A 76 8.78 5.94 -2.07
CA ILE A 76 7.35 6.26 -2.13
C ILE A 76 6.59 5.66 -0.94
N VAL A 77 6.89 4.42 -0.56
CA VAL A 77 6.27 3.76 0.61
C VAL A 77 6.59 4.52 1.90
N ILE A 78 7.86 4.84 2.13
CA ILE A 78 8.33 5.46 3.38
C ILE A 78 7.90 6.91 3.48
N LEU A 79 8.09 7.70 2.42
CA LEU A 79 7.82 9.13 2.42
C LEU A 79 6.32 9.44 2.30
N GLY A 80 5.58 8.63 1.56
CA GLY A 80 4.14 8.85 1.34
C GLY A 80 3.22 8.04 2.25
N GLY A 81 3.74 7.02 2.96
CA GLY A 81 2.92 6.10 3.75
C GLY A 81 1.94 5.29 2.89
N LEU A 82 2.36 4.91 1.68
CA LEU A 82 1.53 4.13 0.75
C LEU A 82 1.69 2.62 1.00
N ARG A 83 0.60 1.87 0.80
CA ARG A 83 0.65 0.41 0.83
C ARG A 83 1.32 -0.13 -0.43
N LYS A 84 1.97 -1.30 -0.34
CA LYS A 84 2.58 -2.00 -1.50
C LYS A 84 1.65 -2.05 -2.71
N CYS A 85 0.40 -2.47 -2.51
CA CYS A 85 -0.57 -2.59 -3.60
C CYS A 85 -0.97 -1.24 -4.20
N GLU A 86 -0.95 -0.16 -3.42
CA GLU A 86 -1.22 1.20 -3.91
C GLU A 86 -0.06 1.65 -4.80
N VAL A 87 1.19 1.49 -4.33
CA VAL A 87 2.39 1.90 -5.07
C VAL A 87 2.53 1.19 -6.41
N LEU A 88 2.30 -0.12 -6.44
CA LEU A 88 2.43 -0.91 -7.68
C LEU A 88 1.41 -0.55 -8.76
N ASN A 89 0.31 0.11 -8.38
CA ASN A 89 -0.76 0.53 -9.28
C ASN A 89 -0.81 2.04 -9.53
N ILE A 90 0.25 2.79 -9.14
CA ILE A 90 0.34 4.21 -9.48
C ILE A 90 0.44 4.39 -10.99
N GLU A 91 -0.44 5.24 -11.52
CA GLU A 91 -0.38 5.72 -12.90
C GLU A 91 0.41 7.04 -12.95
N LEU A 92 1.18 7.27 -14.01
CA LEU A 92 1.97 8.49 -14.17
C LEU A 92 1.09 9.74 -14.22
N LYS A 93 -0.09 9.65 -14.82
CA LYS A 93 -1.06 10.76 -14.90
C LYS A 93 -1.57 11.23 -13.53
N HIS A 94 -1.45 10.38 -12.51
CA HIS A 94 -1.88 10.66 -11.14
C HIS A 94 -0.78 11.30 -10.28
N ILE A 95 0.42 11.52 -10.85
CA ILE A 95 1.53 12.20 -10.19
C ILE A 95 1.56 13.64 -10.71
N GLN A 96 1.33 14.60 -9.83
CA GLN A 96 1.35 16.03 -10.14
C GLN A 96 2.41 16.73 -9.30
N VAL A 97 2.97 17.82 -9.80
CA VAL A 97 3.86 18.68 -9.02
C VAL A 97 3.01 19.79 -8.41
N GLU A 98 3.02 19.89 -7.09
CA GLU A 98 2.34 20.95 -6.32
C GLU A 98 3.41 21.63 -5.44
N GLU A 99 3.86 22.82 -5.87
CA GLU A 99 4.90 23.61 -5.19
C GLU A 99 6.21 22.82 -4.98
N GLN A 100 6.54 22.47 -3.74
CA GLN A 100 7.72 21.74 -3.32
C GLN A 100 7.48 20.22 -3.18
N ASN A 101 6.27 19.75 -3.51
CA ASN A 101 5.86 18.37 -3.33
C ASN A 101 5.37 17.74 -4.63
N TYR A 102 5.48 16.43 -4.72
CA TYR A 102 4.63 15.63 -5.59
C TYR A 102 3.32 15.31 -4.87
N SER A 103 2.22 15.46 -5.58
CA SER A 103 0.88 15.06 -5.20
C SER A 103 0.53 13.79 -5.96
N ILE A 104 0.30 12.68 -5.25
CA ILE A 104 -0.01 11.38 -5.84
C ILE A 104 -1.46 11.02 -5.49
N LEU A 105 -2.30 10.90 -6.51
CA LEU A 105 -3.68 10.45 -6.34
C LEU A 105 -3.72 8.92 -6.17
N ILE A 106 -4.35 8.46 -5.08
CA ILE A 106 -4.43 7.06 -4.69
C ILE A 106 -5.90 6.63 -4.64
N GLN A 107 -6.20 5.51 -5.28
CA GLN A 107 -7.51 4.86 -5.28
C GLN A 107 -7.59 3.85 -4.12
N GLY A 108 -8.38 4.16 -3.10
CA GLY A 108 -8.61 3.33 -1.93
C GLY A 108 -9.81 2.38 -2.07
N LYS A 109 -10.08 1.64 -1.00
CA LYS A 109 -11.22 0.71 -0.94
C LYS A 109 -12.54 1.47 -1.13
N GLY A 110 -13.40 0.92 -2.00
CA GLY A 110 -14.70 1.52 -2.32
C GLY A 110 -14.61 2.74 -3.25
N ARG A 111 -13.57 2.83 -4.09
CA ARG A 111 -13.33 3.95 -5.03
C ARG A 111 -13.18 5.31 -4.34
N LYS A 112 -12.77 5.30 -3.07
CA LYS A 112 -12.47 6.55 -2.34
C LYS A 112 -11.09 7.01 -2.73
N GLU A 113 -10.97 8.26 -3.12
CA GLU A 113 -9.71 8.87 -3.53
C GLU A 113 -9.06 9.58 -2.34
N ARG A 114 -7.73 9.56 -2.30
CA ARG A 114 -6.92 10.41 -1.41
C ARG A 114 -5.66 10.88 -2.13
N LYS A 115 -5.13 12.04 -1.73
CA LYS A 115 -3.81 12.51 -2.16
C LYS A 115 -2.76 12.18 -1.10
N ALA A 116 -1.57 11.78 -1.55
CA ALA A 116 -0.38 11.75 -0.72
C ALA A 116 0.64 12.77 -1.24
N TYR A 117 1.25 13.51 -0.32
CA TYR A 117 2.24 14.53 -0.64
C TYR A 117 3.65 14.03 -0.28
N ILE A 118 4.58 14.13 -1.22
CA ILE A 118 5.97 13.70 -1.03
C ILE A 118 6.89 14.83 -1.45
N LYS A 119 7.83 15.24 -0.59
CA LYS A 119 8.80 16.30 -0.91
C LYS A 119 9.57 15.97 -2.19
N LYS A 120 9.52 16.90 -3.13
CA LYS A 120 10.13 16.77 -4.46
C LYS A 120 11.63 16.50 -4.37
N SER A 121 12.32 17.26 -3.52
CA SER A 121 13.78 17.14 -3.32
C SER A 121 14.26 15.75 -2.88
N LEU A 122 13.40 14.96 -2.22
CA LEU A 122 13.75 13.61 -1.77
C LEU A 122 13.44 12.53 -2.79
N LEU A 123 12.36 12.70 -3.57
CA LEU A 123 11.88 11.68 -4.50
C LEU A 123 12.39 11.86 -5.93
N GLU A 124 12.51 13.11 -6.39
CA GLU A 124 12.78 13.45 -7.79
C GLU A 124 14.02 12.74 -8.37
N PRO A 125 15.18 12.69 -7.69
CA PRO A 125 16.35 11.99 -8.24
C PRO A 125 16.09 10.51 -8.52
N SER A 126 15.39 9.83 -7.61
CA SER A 126 15.09 8.39 -7.75
C SER A 126 13.96 8.14 -8.73
N LEU A 127 12.97 9.03 -8.78
CA LEU A 127 11.88 8.96 -9.75
C LEU A 127 12.40 9.15 -11.18
N ASN A 128 13.20 10.19 -11.41
CA ASN A 128 13.78 10.45 -12.73
C ASN A 128 14.70 9.33 -13.19
N ALA A 129 15.58 8.83 -12.30
CA ALA A 129 16.47 7.71 -12.61
C ALA A 129 15.72 6.44 -13.02
N TRP A 130 14.53 6.19 -12.46
CA TRP A 130 13.68 5.07 -12.89
C TRP A 130 12.92 5.38 -14.17
N LEU A 131 12.32 6.57 -14.30
CA LEU A 131 11.53 6.96 -15.48
C LEU A 131 12.36 6.94 -16.77
N SER A 132 13.64 7.34 -16.69
CA SER A 132 14.57 7.37 -17.81
C SER A 132 15.36 6.06 -18.01
N ASP A 133 15.10 5.02 -17.22
CA ASP A 133 15.83 3.75 -17.33
C ASP A 133 15.46 2.99 -18.61
N GLU A 134 16.46 2.54 -19.38
CA GLU A 134 16.24 1.88 -20.67
C GLU A 134 15.40 0.60 -20.55
N TYR A 135 15.63 -0.19 -19.49
CA TYR A 135 14.86 -1.41 -19.25
C TYR A 135 13.39 -1.09 -18.97
N ARG A 136 13.13 -0.01 -18.22
CA ARG A 136 11.76 0.48 -18.02
C ARG A 136 11.12 0.86 -19.35
N LEU A 137 11.80 1.70 -20.14
CA LEU A 137 11.26 2.21 -21.40
C LEU A 137 10.93 1.08 -22.40
N LYS A 138 11.64 -0.04 -22.33
CA LYS A 138 11.46 -1.20 -23.21
C LYS A 138 10.38 -2.18 -22.76
N TYR A 139 10.23 -2.43 -21.45
CA TYR A 139 9.43 -3.55 -20.93
C TYR A 139 8.27 -3.14 -20.01
N PHE A 140 8.16 -1.87 -19.65
CA PHE A 140 7.14 -1.39 -18.71
C PHE A 140 6.13 -0.48 -19.40
N ASN A 141 4.92 -0.59 -18.88
CA ASN A 141 3.78 0.16 -19.36
C ASN A 141 4.00 1.65 -19.19
N ARG A 142 3.77 2.41 -20.26
CA ARG A 142 3.95 3.88 -20.25
C ARG A 142 2.91 4.63 -19.42
N ALA A 143 1.77 4.02 -19.11
CA ALA A 143 0.75 4.62 -18.23
C ALA A 143 1.05 4.39 -16.74
N TYR A 144 1.69 3.28 -16.38
CA TYR A 144 1.98 2.93 -14.99
C TYR A 144 3.43 3.24 -14.60
N LEU A 145 3.64 3.52 -13.32
CA LEU A 145 5.00 3.77 -12.83
C LEU A 145 5.82 2.46 -12.76
N PHE A 146 5.22 1.34 -12.34
CA PHE A 146 5.92 0.07 -12.05
C PHE A 146 5.31 -1.18 -12.67
N LYS A 147 4.29 -1.08 -13.52
CA LYS A 147 3.64 -2.25 -14.13
C LYS A 147 4.33 -2.65 -15.43
N LYS A 148 4.67 -3.93 -15.57
CA LYS A 148 5.19 -4.46 -16.84
C LYS A 148 4.11 -4.42 -17.92
N ASP A 149 4.52 -4.23 -19.17
CA ASP A 149 3.64 -4.52 -20.30
C ASP A 149 3.39 -6.04 -20.35
N LYS A 150 2.15 -6.41 -20.71
CA LYS A 150 1.76 -7.81 -20.84
C LYS A 150 2.45 -8.46 -22.03
#